data_AF-A0A484WVQ2-F1
#
_entry.id   AF-A0A484WVQ2-F1
#
_cell.length_a   1.000
_cell.length_b   1.000
_cell.length_c   1.000
_cell.angle_alpha   90.00
_cell.angle_beta   90.00
_cell.angle_gamma   90.00
#
_symmetry.space_group_name_H-M   'P 1'
#
loop_
_entity.id
_entity.type
_entity.pdbx_description
1 polymer ?
#
loop_
_entity_poly.entity_id
_entity_poly.type
_entity_poly.pdbx_seq_one_letter_code
_entity_poly.pdbx_strand_id
1 'polypeptide(L)'
;MPTYNLSSGTVSEYVTTLKKAGYDSVFDIIAKSRADFIKSVPDMEDSRARQTYHQARDRAHVLKSLYRSWQLRQEPVIGRLKKLAPSPSPLLKDTLLRNIGGDGDFSDLMERSTDYADAASIQSLFSPGRYAVALYKVAKAFHEEGSALDIDTRRPDLKDLILSETTMNQEITSLDLLLEMLQGNDSNKLNALSTSFFPMTLPYDDRLTQISAALDAQGRTLNGIWDSLSDTLASSFAADGQLTRSTPFSEEVSGRKIFLKTDDKMVFLAHATAGGAHLPGAHLNAGKPDAEAVLVAPLHITRKDGLFYLGIEGDITLNNISLSGCYLMADSGEDNGNEGNYARMGNTGAHLNPTTYLPITLEPDGGNGTWLKTSKGYIGIGSSGAIDWPTPLTVAEPSTATALSFSFCSDESGNNPVSPDASLPPNTAPNPPARTILNLTPVSYQLMANEELTETDIISHYGLENSQQRSVGDLATQLNDIPTFCEKTGLTFNQLLDLTAQFSYARAGGKKGTANHPMSHFKKYGATYTADVDEYGAAFINSGVDKNIEDIFLWVQPEQRDAAGNITTAAALNFYG
;
A
#
# COMPACT_ATOMS: atom_id res chain seq x y z
N MET A 1 -39.39 63.10 -51.34
CA MET A 1 -38.24 63.82 -51.97
C MET A 1 -37.04 63.66 -51.06
N PRO A 2 -35.81 63.34 -51.55
CA PRO A 2 -35.41 63.27 -52.94
C PRO A 2 -35.27 61.83 -53.44
N THR A 3 -35.85 61.58 -54.62
CA THR A 3 -35.59 60.42 -55.46
C THR A 3 -34.24 60.61 -56.15
N TYR A 4 -33.20 59.95 -55.66
CA TYR A 4 -31.97 59.80 -56.43
C TYR A 4 -32.15 58.67 -57.44
N ASN A 5 -32.38 59.06 -58.71
CA ASN A 5 -32.25 58.18 -59.86
C ASN A 5 -30.79 57.67 -59.91
N LEU A 6 -30.57 56.44 -59.43
CA LEU A 6 -29.35 55.70 -59.71
C LEU A 6 -29.40 55.25 -61.17
N SER A 7 -28.53 55.85 -61.98
CA SER A 7 -28.16 55.39 -63.32
C SER A 7 -27.98 53.87 -63.34
N SER A 8 -28.81 53.18 -64.14
CA SER A 8 -28.84 51.73 -64.28
C SER A 8 -27.51 51.12 -64.80
N GLY A 9 -26.60 51.94 -65.34
CA GLY A 9 -25.26 51.50 -65.77
C GLY A 9 -24.32 51.19 -64.61
N THR A 10 -24.49 51.84 -63.45
CA THR A 10 -23.55 51.73 -62.32
C THR A 10 -23.78 50.49 -61.45
N VAL A 11 -25.02 50.01 -61.33
CA VAL A 11 -25.38 48.85 -60.47
C VAL A 11 -24.75 47.55 -60.96
N SER A 12 -24.68 47.35 -62.28
CA SER A 12 -24.07 46.15 -62.88
C SER A 12 -22.55 46.09 -62.65
N GLU A 13 -21.87 47.24 -62.72
CA GLU A 13 -20.43 47.32 -62.46
C GLU A 13 -20.10 46.99 -61.01
N TYR A 14 -20.88 47.52 -60.05
CA TYR A 14 -20.69 47.23 -58.62
C TYR A 14 -21.00 45.78 -58.24
N VAL A 15 -22.01 45.17 -58.84
CA VAL A 15 -22.26 43.73 -58.64
C VAL A 15 -21.09 42.92 -59.20
N THR A 16 -20.48 43.37 -60.30
CA THR A 16 -19.31 42.70 -60.89
C THR A 16 -18.06 42.87 -60.02
N THR A 17 -17.85 44.04 -59.40
CA THR A 17 -16.73 44.23 -58.46
C THR A 17 -16.90 43.43 -57.17
N LEU A 18 -18.12 43.34 -56.63
CA LEU A 18 -18.41 42.51 -55.46
C LEU A 18 -18.22 41.01 -55.76
N LYS A 19 -18.69 40.53 -56.93
CA LYS A 19 -18.44 39.16 -57.37
C LYS A 19 -16.96 38.87 -57.61
N LYS A 20 -16.21 39.82 -58.19
CA LYS A 20 -14.75 39.70 -58.34
C LYS A 20 -14.01 39.63 -57.00
N ALA A 21 -14.53 40.29 -55.97
CA ALA A 21 -14.03 40.20 -54.59
C ALA A 21 -14.51 38.94 -53.84
N GLY A 22 -15.26 38.05 -54.49
CA GLY A 22 -15.74 36.79 -53.93
C GLY A 22 -17.00 36.90 -53.06
N TYR A 23 -17.79 37.98 -53.20
CA TYR A 23 -19.05 38.14 -52.49
C TYR A 23 -20.23 37.82 -53.41
N ASP A 24 -20.78 36.62 -53.26
CA ASP A 24 -21.94 36.15 -54.04
C ASP A 24 -23.27 36.47 -53.36
N SER A 25 -23.28 36.56 -52.03
CA SER A 25 -24.48 36.83 -51.24
C SER A 25 -24.31 37.97 -50.23
N VAL A 26 -25.45 38.51 -49.81
CA VAL A 26 -25.53 39.45 -48.68
C VAL A 26 -24.98 38.83 -47.39
N PHE A 27 -25.05 37.50 -47.24
CA PHE A 27 -24.55 36.78 -46.07
C PHE A 27 -23.01 36.75 -46.02
N ASP A 28 -22.35 36.70 -47.17
CA ASP A 28 -20.88 36.71 -47.26
C ASP A 28 -20.31 38.08 -46.85
N ILE A 29 -21.04 39.15 -47.17
CA ILE A 29 -20.71 40.52 -46.75
C ILE A 29 -20.79 40.67 -45.23
N ILE A 30 -21.87 40.16 -44.61
CA ILE A 30 -22.07 40.29 -43.15
C ILE A 30 -21.26 39.28 -42.32
N ALA A 31 -20.67 38.26 -42.95
CA ALA A 31 -19.79 37.30 -42.28
C ALA A 31 -18.46 37.93 -41.85
N LYS A 32 -18.02 38.98 -42.54
CA LYS A 32 -16.82 39.76 -42.21
C LYS A 32 -17.18 40.99 -41.38
N SER A 33 -16.21 41.51 -40.63
CA SER A 33 -16.38 42.78 -39.94
C SER A 33 -16.50 43.92 -40.97
N ARG A 34 -17.17 45.02 -40.58
CA ARG A 34 -17.28 46.22 -41.43
C ARG A 34 -15.90 46.74 -41.86
N ALA A 35 -14.91 46.68 -40.98
CA ALA A 35 -13.56 47.15 -41.26
C ALA A 35 -12.87 46.26 -42.30
N ASP A 36 -13.03 44.93 -42.18
CA ASP A 36 -12.42 43.98 -43.10
C ASP A 36 -13.10 43.97 -44.47
N PHE A 37 -14.41 44.19 -44.50
CA PHE A 37 -15.14 44.36 -45.75
C PHE A 37 -14.63 45.58 -46.54
N ILE A 38 -14.46 46.72 -45.88
CA ILE A 38 -13.94 47.94 -46.52
C ILE A 38 -12.51 47.70 -47.04
N LYS A 39 -11.65 47.02 -46.27
CA LYS A 39 -10.30 46.63 -46.73
C LYS A 39 -10.31 45.69 -47.93
N SER A 40 -11.30 44.80 -48.01
CA SER A 40 -11.36 43.78 -49.07
C SER A 40 -11.86 44.29 -50.43
N VAL A 41 -12.45 45.49 -50.49
CA VAL A 41 -12.96 46.09 -51.74
C VAL A 41 -12.35 47.50 -51.92
N PRO A 42 -11.05 47.59 -52.24
CA PRO A 42 -10.36 48.87 -52.39
C PRO A 42 -10.83 49.67 -53.62
N ASP A 43 -11.45 49.00 -54.60
CA ASP A 43 -11.95 49.63 -55.84
C ASP A 43 -13.28 50.39 -55.65
N MET A 44 -13.88 50.32 -54.46
CA MET A 44 -15.13 51.00 -54.14
C MET A 44 -14.89 52.17 -53.18
N GLU A 45 -15.57 53.29 -53.39
CA GLU A 45 -15.51 54.44 -52.48
C GLU A 45 -15.94 54.07 -51.04
N ASP A 46 -15.16 54.49 -50.04
CA ASP A 46 -15.39 54.22 -48.61
C ASP A 46 -16.82 54.53 -48.14
N SER A 47 -17.39 55.66 -48.58
CA SER A 47 -18.74 56.10 -48.21
C SER A 47 -19.80 55.08 -48.69
N ARG A 48 -19.61 54.58 -49.90
CA ARG A 48 -20.50 53.64 -50.59
C ARG A 48 -20.29 52.21 -50.13
N ALA A 49 -19.07 51.83 -49.80
CA ALA A 49 -18.77 50.57 -49.13
C ALA A 49 -19.50 50.45 -47.80
N ARG A 50 -19.50 51.53 -47.00
CA ARG A 50 -20.26 51.60 -45.74
C ARG A 50 -21.76 51.48 -45.98
N GLN A 51 -22.31 52.21 -46.94
CA GLN A 51 -23.74 52.16 -47.27
C GLN A 51 -24.17 50.76 -47.73
N THR A 52 -23.36 50.12 -48.57
CA THR A 52 -23.60 48.75 -49.06
C THR A 52 -23.58 47.75 -47.90
N TYR A 53 -22.61 47.85 -46.99
CA TYR A 53 -22.57 47.02 -45.78
C TYR A 53 -23.80 47.22 -44.89
N HIS A 54 -24.26 48.47 -44.70
CA HIS A 54 -25.48 48.76 -43.94
C HIS A 54 -26.72 48.14 -44.59
N GLN A 55 -26.90 48.34 -45.90
CA GLN A 55 -28.02 47.75 -46.65
C GLN A 55 -27.98 46.23 -46.64
N ALA A 56 -26.78 45.63 -46.77
CA ALA A 56 -26.57 44.20 -46.66
C ALA A 56 -26.98 43.68 -45.27
N ARG A 57 -26.54 44.36 -44.21
CA ARG A 57 -26.92 44.04 -42.83
C ARG A 57 -28.42 44.11 -42.62
N ASP A 58 -29.07 45.20 -43.04
CA ASP A 58 -30.51 45.38 -42.88
C ASP A 58 -31.28 44.30 -43.65
N ARG A 59 -30.86 44.01 -44.89
CA ARG A 59 -31.45 42.94 -45.70
C ARG A 59 -31.29 41.56 -45.06
N ALA A 60 -30.11 41.24 -44.53
CA ALA A 60 -29.87 39.98 -43.83
C ALA A 60 -30.72 39.87 -42.56
N HIS A 61 -30.91 40.96 -41.81
CA HIS A 61 -31.80 40.98 -40.64
C HIS A 61 -33.26 40.70 -41.03
N VAL A 62 -33.74 41.32 -42.11
CA VAL A 62 -35.10 41.08 -42.64
C VAL A 62 -35.27 39.62 -43.08
N LEU A 63 -34.29 39.05 -43.78
CA LEU A 63 -34.36 37.64 -44.20
C LEU A 63 -34.35 36.68 -43.01
N LYS A 64 -33.47 36.91 -42.02
CA LYS A 64 -33.40 36.11 -40.79
C LYS A 64 -34.70 36.20 -39.97
N SER A 65 -35.30 37.39 -39.86
CA SER A 65 -36.56 37.57 -39.11
C SER A 65 -37.74 36.92 -39.83
N LEU A 66 -37.83 37.05 -41.16
CA LEU A 66 -38.84 36.36 -41.96
C LEU A 66 -38.72 34.84 -41.82
N TYR A 67 -37.51 34.30 -41.98
CA TYR A 67 -37.25 32.87 -41.81
C TYR A 67 -37.62 32.38 -40.41
N ARG A 68 -37.21 33.10 -39.36
CA ARG A 68 -37.60 32.76 -37.98
C ARG A 68 -39.10 32.82 -37.77
N SER A 69 -39.78 33.82 -38.34
CA SER A 69 -41.24 33.94 -38.24
C SER A 69 -41.97 32.80 -38.93
N TRP A 70 -41.40 32.30 -40.04
CA TRP A 70 -41.90 31.15 -40.76
C TRP A 70 -41.69 29.88 -39.95
N GLN A 71 -40.49 29.66 -39.43
CA GLN A 71 -40.16 28.53 -38.56
C GLN A 71 -41.08 28.49 -37.33
N LEU A 72 -41.26 29.58 -36.59
CA LEU A 72 -42.11 29.58 -35.38
C LEU A 72 -43.59 29.23 -35.65
N ARG A 73 -44.08 29.42 -36.88
CA ARG A 73 -45.46 29.04 -37.25
C ARG A 73 -45.62 27.54 -37.51
N GLN A 74 -44.53 26.81 -37.71
CA GLN A 74 -44.56 25.35 -37.90
C GLN A 74 -44.53 24.57 -36.58
N GLU A 75 -44.61 25.26 -35.43
CA GLU A 75 -44.44 24.62 -34.12
C GLU A 75 -45.55 23.60 -33.83
N PRO A 76 -45.20 22.33 -33.54
CA PRO A 76 -46.18 21.25 -33.41
C PRO A 76 -47.12 21.46 -32.22
N VAL A 77 -46.65 22.13 -31.16
CA VAL A 77 -47.46 22.43 -29.97
C VAL A 77 -48.59 23.39 -30.32
N ILE A 78 -48.28 24.50 -30.99
CA ILE A 78 -49.28 25.52 -31.37
C ILE A 78 -50.22 24.97 -32.44
N GLY A 79 -49.70 24.19 -33.40
CA GLY A 79 -50.51 23.54 -34.43
C GLY A 79 -51.60 22.61 -33.89
N ARG A 80 -51.39 21.98 -32.73
CA ARG A 80 -52.39 21.12 -32.05
C ARG A 80 -53.48 21.90 -31.32
N LEU A 81 -53.29 23.20 -31.06
CA LEU A 81 -54.25 24.02 -30.33
C LEU A 81 -55.32 24.57 -31.29
N LYS A 82 -56.50 23.94 -31.36
CA LYS A 82 -57.59 24.26 -32.32
C LYS A 82 -57.96 25.75 -32.46
N LYS A 83 -57.80 26.56 -31.41
CA LYS A 83 -58.12 28.01 -31.42
C LYS A 83 -56.92 28.93 -31.67
N LEU A 84 -55.70 28.40 -31.56
CA LEU A 84 -54.44 29.14 -31.67
C LEU A 84 -53.57 28.65 -32.82
N ALA A 85 -53.95 27.55 -33.48
CA ALA A 85 -53.25 26.97 -34.59
C ALA A 85 -53.05 28.04 -35.68
N PRO A 86 -51.79 28.38 -36.01
CA PRO A 86 -51.53 29.33 -37.08
C PRO A 86 -52.03 28.71 -38.38
N SER A 87 -52.77 29.49 -39.18
CA SER A 87 -53.08 29.07 -40.55
C SER A 87 -51.76 28.91 -41.31
N PRO A 88 -51.50 27.75 -41.95
CA PRO A 88 -50.33 27.61 -42.81
C PRO A 88 -50.43 28.68 -43.90
N SER A 89 -49.48 29.61 -43.91
CA SER A 89 -49.50 30.75 -44.83
C SER A 89 -48.56 30.46 -46.00
N PRO A 90 -49.06 29.88 -47.13
CA PRO A 90 -48.25 29.72 -48.33
C PRO A 90 -47.66 31.06 -48.80
N LEU A 91 -48.38 32.17 -48.58
CA LEU A 91 -47.92 33.53 -48.85
C LEU A 91 -46.63 33.91 -48.11
N LEU A 92 -46.42 33.43 -46.89
CA LEU A 92 -45.19 33.73 -46.13
C LEU A 92 -44.00 32.92 -46.67
N LYS A 93 -44.25 31.68 -47.09
CA LYS A 93 -43.26 30.85 -47.81
C LYS A 93 -42.91 31.49 -49.16
N ASP A 94 -43.91 31.89 -49.94
CA ASP A 94 -43.74 32.51 -51.26
C ASP A 94 -43.02 33.86 -51.17
N THR A 95 -43.34 34.68 -50.15
CA THR A 95 -42.62 35.94 -49.92
C THR A 95 -41.19 35.71 -49.48
N LEU A 96 -40.91 34.67 -48.67
CA LEU A 96 -39.54 34.31 -48.29
C LEU A 96 -38.74 33.84 -49.52
N LEU A 97 -39.29 32.93 -50.34
CA LEU A 97 -38.67 32.47 -51.58
C LEU A 97 -38.41 33.64 -52.55
N ARG A 98 -39.39 34.54 -52.72
CA ARG A 98 -39.23 35.75 -53.54
C ARG A 98 -38.16 36.69 -53.00
N ASN A 99 -38.03 36.83 -51.68
CA ASN A 99 -37.06 37.73 -51.06
C ASN A 99 -35.63 37.16 -51.05
N ILE A 100 -35.46 35.84 -51.05
CA ILE A 100 -34.14 35.21 -51.14
C ILE A 100 -33.56 35.35 -52.57
N GLY A 101 -34.42 35.43 -53.59
CA GLY A 101 -34.07 36.04 -54.88
C GLY A 101 -32.95 35.31 -55.64
N GLY A 102 -33.01 33.99 -55.78
CA GLY A 102 -32.08 33.24 -56.61
C GLY A 102 -32.52 31.81 -56.90
N ASP A 103 -31.93 31.24 -57.95
CA ASP A 103 -32.01 29.85 -58.46
C ASP A 103 -31.52 28.77 -57.46
N GLY A 104 -31.33 29.15 -56.20
CA GLY A 104 -30.84 28.27 -55.15
C GLY A 104 -31.96 27.41 -54.58
N ASP A 105 -31.74 26.10 -54.54
CA ASP A 105 -32.64 25.18 -53.85
C ASP A 105 -32.44 25.30 -52.34
N PHE A 106 -33.42 25.92 -51.66
CA PHE A 106 -33.47 26.02 -50.20
C PHE A 106 -34.51 25.06 -49.60
N SER A 107 -34.95 24.06 -50.37
CA SER A 107 -35.94 23.08 -49.92
C SER A 107 -35.47 22.35 -48.66
N ASP A 108 -34.18 22.03 -48.56
CA ASP A 108 -33.59 21.40 -47.36
C ASP A 108 -33.74 22.27 -46.10
N LEU A 109 -33.47 23.58 -46.16
CA LEU A 109 -33.68 24.49 -45.03
C LEU A 109 -35.16 24.62 -44.66
N MET A 110 -36.05 24.53 -45.66
CA MET A 110 -37.48 24.56 -45.45
C MET A 110 -37.98 23.24 -44.82
N GLU A 111 -37.51 22.09 -45.30
CA GLU A 111 -37.85 20.77 -44.75
C GLU A 111 -37.42 20.65 -43.29
N ARG A 112 -36.23 21.13 -42.94
CA ARG A 112 -35.76 21.15 -41.54
C ARG A 112 -36.61 21.95 -40.57
N SER A 113 -37.51 22.81 -41.05
CA SER A 113 -38.41 23.58 -40.17
C SER A 113 -39.58 22.76 -39.62
N THR A 114 -39.85 21.59 -40.19
CA THR A 114 -40.88 20.67 -39.67
C THR A 114 -40.34 19.75 -38.59
N ASP A 115 -39.02 19.63 -38.49
CA ASP A 115 -38.33 18.76 -37.53
C ASP A 115 -37.99 19.54 -36.26
N TYR A 116 -38.77 19.30 -35.20
CA TYR A 116 -38.55 19.90 -33.89
C TYR A 116 -37.84 18.91 -32.98
N ALA A 117 -36.72 19.34 -32.43
CA ALA A 117 -36.02 18.63 -31.37
C ALA A 117 -36.63 18.95 -29.99
N ASP A 118 -36.55 17.99 -29.08
CA ASP A 118 -36.85 18.25 -27.66
C ASP A 118 -35.85 19.24 -27.06
N ALA A 119 -36.27 20.01 -26.07
CA ALA A 119 -35.44 21.04 -25.43
C ALA A 119 -34.17 20.45 -24.80
N ALA A 120 -34.25 19.21 -24.30
CA ALA A 120 -33.13 18.48 -23.69
C ALA A 120 -32.20 17.81 -24.73
N SER A 121 -32.62 17.68 -26.00
CA SER A 121 -31.83 17.01 -27.02
C SER A 121 -30.63 17.85 -27.47
N ILE A 122 -29.53 17.20 -27.82
CA ILE A 122 -28.35 17.81 -28.44
C ILE A 122 -28.69 18.58 -29.73
N GLN A 123 -29.74 18.14 -30.44
CA GLN A 123 -30.19 18.73 -31.70
C GLN A 123 -30.93 20.07 -31.49
N SER A 124 -31.30 20.40 -30.25
CA SER A 124 -31.93 21.67 -29.91
C SER A 124 -31.03 22.85 -30.20
N LEU A 125 -31.61 23.95 -30.69
CA LEU A 125 -30.89 25.22 -30.84
C LEU A 125 -30.48 25.83 -29.49
N PHE A 126 -31.07 25.36 -28.40
CA PHE A 126 -30.77 25.77 -27.04
C PHE A 126 -29.92 24.74 -26.29
N SER A 127 -29.44 23.69 -26.97
CA SER A 127 -28.62 22.67 -26.34
C SER A 127 -27.24 23.23 -25.93
N PRO A 128 -26.63 22.68 -24.87
CA PRO A 128 -25.24 22.93 -24.54
C PRO A 128 -24.27 22.66 -25.71
N GLY A 129 -24.55 21.67 -26.55
CA GLY A 129 -23.74 21.40 -27.74
C GLY A 129 -23.80 22.53 -28.77
N ARG A 130 -24.98 23.11 -29.01
CA ARG A 130 -25.10 24.29 -29.87
C ARG A 130 -24.34 25.49 -29.30
N TYR A 131 -24.39 25.67 -27.98
CA TYR A 131 -23.61 26.69 -27.28
C TYR A 131 -22.11 26.46 -27.47
N ALA A 132 -21.63 25.23 -27.30
CA ALA A 132 -20.22 24.87 -27.51
C ALA A 132 -19.75 25.15 -28.95
N VAL A 133 -20.55 24.83 -29.96
CA VAL A 133 -20.24 25.16 -31.38
C VAL A 133 -20.14 26.67 -31.59
N ALA A 134 -21.07 27.44 -31.04
CA ALA A 134 -21.05 28.90 -31.15
C ALA A 134 -19.81 29.48 -30.46
N LEU A 135 -19.48 28.98 -29.27
CA LEU A 135 -18.31 29.40 -28.51
C LEU A 135 -17.01 29.06 -29.22
N TYR A 136 -16.89 27.84 -29.77
CA TYR A 136 -15.73 27.42 -30.54
C TYR A 136 -15.50 28.30 -31.77
N LYS A 137 -16.57 28.66 -32.51
CA LYS A 137 -16.47 29.58 -33.65
C LYS A 137 -15.96 30.97 -33.27
N VAL A 138 -16.40 31.50 -32.13
CA VAL A 138 -15.92 32.79 -31.62
C VAL A 138 -14.47 32.66 -31.13
N ALA A 139 -14.16 31.58 -30.40
CA ALA A 139 -12.84 31.33 -29.84
C ALA A 139 -11.76 31.16 -30.92
N LYS A 140 -12.08 30.46 -32.00
CA LYS A 140 -11.19 30.28 -33.16
C LYS A 140 -10.81 31.61 -33.83
N ALA A 141 -11.69 32.62 -33.77
CA ALA A 141 -11.44 33.92 -34.39
C ALA A 141 -10.51 34.84 -33.57
N PHE A 142 -10.10 34.46 -32.35
CA PHE A 142 -9.27 35.34 -31.51
C PHE A 142 -7.77 35.32 -31.86
N HIS A 143 -7.26 34.23 -32.43
CA HIS A 143 -5.85 34.06 -32.73
C HIS A 143 -5.67 33.65 -34.19
N GLU A 144 -4.54 34.02 -34.78
CA GLU A 144 -4.19 33.63 -36.15
C GLU A 144 -3.91 32.12 -36.22
N GLU A 145 -4.28 31.50 -37.35
CA GLU A 145 -4.05 30.07 -37.59
C GLU A 145 -2.56 29.76 -37.49
N GLY A 146 -2.19 28.80 -36.63
CA GLY A 146 -0.81 28.40 -36.38
C GLY A 146 -0.10 29.11 -35.22
N SER A 147 -0.76 30.06 -34.54
CA SER A 147 -0.27 30.56 -33.25
C SER A 147 -0.30 29.44 -32.19
N ALA A 148 0.64 29.46 -31.25
CA ALA A 148 0.64 28.53 -30.12
C ALA A 148 -0.60 28.69 -29.21
N LEU A 149 -1.24 29.86 -29.25
CA LEU A 149 -2.48 30.14 -28.51
C LEU A 149 -3.75 29.80 -29.29
N ASP A 150 -3.62 29.47 -30.57
CA ASP A 150 -4.75 29.03 -31.38
C ASP A 150 -5.38 27.78 -30.76
N ILE A 151 -6.71 27.75 -30.73
CA ILE A 151 -7.48 26.68 -30.10
C ILE A 151 -7.22 25.35 -30.78
N ASP A 152 -7.07 25.34 -32.11
CA ASP A 152 -6.82 24.13 -32.88
C ASP A 152 -5.40 23.58 -32.67
N THR A 153 -4.43 24.45 -32.37
CA THR A 153 -3.05 24.06 -32.05
C THR A 153 -2.93 23.49 -30.63
N ARG A 154 -3.51 24.16 -29.63
CA ARG A 154 -3.39 23.76 -28.21
C ARG A 154 -4.35 22.63 -27.82
N ARG A 155 -5.47 22.49 -28.53
CA ARG A 155 -6.54 21.51 -28.27
C ARG A 155 -7.08 20.94 -29.59
N PRO A 156 -6.27 20.12 -30.29
CA PRO A 156 -6.67 19.51 -31.56
C PRO A 156 -7.82 18.50 -31.42
N ASP A 157 -8.13 18.06 -30.21
CA ASP A 157 -9.27 17.20 -29.89
C ASP A 157 -10.62 17.90 -30.07
N LEU A 158 -10.72 19.21 -29.82
CA LEU A 158 -11.99 19.93 -29.83
C LEU A 158 -12.61 20.06 -31.23
N LYS A 159 -11.79 20.12 -32.27
CA LYS A 159 -12.25 20.16 -33.68
C LYS A 159 -12.87 18.82 -34.11
N ASP A 160 -12.37 17.72 -33.56
CA ASP A 160 -12.75 16.35 -33.91
C ASP A 160 -13.83 15.80 -32.95
N LEU A 161 -14.27 16.62 -31.98
CA LEU A 161 -15.29 16.27 -31.01
C LEU A 161 -16.64 16.01 -31.70
N ILE A 162 -17.11 14.77 -31.61
CA ILE A 162 -18.40 14.35 -32.15
C ILE A 162 -19.52 14.78 -31.20
N LEU A 163 -20.39 15.68 -31.64
CA LEU A 163 -21.55 16.12 -30.86
C LEU A 163 -22.67 15.09 -30.95
N SER A 164 -22.83 14.31 -29.89
CA SER A 164 -23.82 13.25 -29.74
C SER A 164 -24.55 13.34 -28.40
N GLU A 165 -25.70 12.68 -28.29
CA GLU A 165 -26.45 12.60 -27.02
C GLU A 165 -25.62 11.95 -25.91
N THR A 166 -24.75 10.99 -26.25
CA THR A 166 -23.85 10.37 -25.27
C THR A 166 -22.83 11.38 -24.78
N THR A 167 -22.16 12.12 -25.67
CA THR A 167 -21.18 13.14 -25.24
C THR A 167 -21.79 14.29 -24.43
N MET A 168 -23.09 14.55 -24.58
CA MET A 168 -23.77 15.58 -23.81
C MET A 168 -24.20 15.11 -22.42
N ASN A 169 -24.68 13.87 -22.32
CA ASN A 169 -25.35 13.37 -21.11
C ASN A 169 -24.49 12.42 -20.28
N GLN A 170 -23.42 11.86 -20.83
CA GLN A 170 -22.54 10.95 -20.11
C GLN A 170 -21.71 11.72 -19.08
N GLU A 171 -21.88 11.35 -17.81
CA GLU A 171 -21.06 11.86 -16.72
C GLU A 171 -19.70 11.14 -16.72
N ILE A 172 -18.63 11.93 -16.81
CA ILE A 172 -17.25 11.47 -16.77
C ILE A 172 -16.46 12.36 -15.82
N THR A 173 -15.40 11.82 -15.21
CA THR A 173 -14.61 12.62 -14.29
C THR A 173 -13.73 13.60 -15.07
N SER A 174 -13.61 14.83 -14.57
CA SER A 174 -12.75 15.83 -15.18
C SER A 174 -11.28 15.41 -15.19
N LEU A 175 -10.87 14.56 -14.25
CA LEU A 175 -9.50 14.06 -14.17
C LEU A 175 -9.20 13.04 -15.26
N ASP A 176 -10.14 12.13 -15.56
CA ASP A 176 -9.98 11.15 -16.64
C ASP A 176 -9.84 11.85 -18.00
N LEU A 177 -10.63 12.89 -18.24
CA LEU A 177 -10.49 13.73 -19.43
C LEU A 177 -9.12 14.41 -19.51
N LEU A 178 -8.61 14.95 -18.39
CA LEU A 178 -7.28 15.55 -18.36
C LEU A 178 -6.19 14.52 -18.63
N LEU A 179 -6.35 13.31 -18.11
CA LEU A 179 -5.42 12.21 -18.30
C LEU A 179 -5.41 11.75 -19.77
N GLU A 180 -6.58 11.55 -20.37
CA GLU A 180 -6.74 11.23 -21.79
C GLU A 180 -6.07 12.30 -22.68
N MET A 181 -6.27 13.57 -22.34
CA MET A 181 -5.66 14.71 -23.04
C MET A 181 -4.12 14.73 -22.94
N LEU A 182 -3.56 14.41 -21.76
CA LEU A 182 -2.12 14.43 -21.54
C LEU A 182 -1.41 13.21 -22.16
N GLN A 183 -2.03 12.04 -22.09
CA GLN A 183 -1.52 10.82 -22.71
C GLN A 183 -1.65 10.89 -24.24
N GLY A 184 -2.77 11.41 -24.73
CA GLY A 184 -3.18 11.28 -26.13
C GLY A 184 -3.34 9.81 -26.51
N ASN A 185 -3.19 9.49 -27.80
CA ASN A 185 -3.36 8.12 -28.31
C ASN A 185 -2.17 7.17 -28.05
N ASP A 186 -1.18 7.57 -27.25
CA ASP A 186 0.04 6.78 -27.05
C ASP A 186 0.20 6.32 -25.60
N SER A 187 -0.28 5.11 -25.33
CA SER A 187 -0.15 4.42 -24.05
C SER A 187 1.31 4.18 -23.64
N ASN A 188 2.28 4.26 -24.56
CA ASN A 188 3.69 4.04 -24.22
C ASN A 188 4.32 5.23 -23.50
N LYS A 189 3.70 6.42 -23.56
CA LYS A 189 4.20 7.61 -22.85
C LYS A 189 4.23 7.39 -21.34
N LEU A 190 3.23 6.69 -20.77
CA LEU A 190 3.21 6.37 -19.35
C LEU A 190 4.38 5.46 -18.96
N ASN A 191 4.66 4.43 -19.77
CA ASN A 191 5.80 3.54 -19.51
C ASN A 191 7.13 4.31 -19.58
N ALA A 192 7.26 5.30 -20.47
CA ALA A 192 8.45 6.13 -20.56
C ALA A 192 8.70 6.99 -19.29
N LEU A 193 7.63 7.38 -18.57
CA LEU A 193 7.76 8.14 -17.31
C LEU A 193 8.42 7.34 -16.18
N SER A 194 8.36 6.01 -16.22
CA SER A 194 9.05 5.15 -15.24
C SER A 194 10.57 5.22 -15.38
N THR A 195 11.06 5.57 -16.58
CA THR A 195 12.50 5.66 -16.90
C THR A 195 13.03 7.10 -16.96
N SER A 196 12.14 8.10 -16.85
CA SER A 196 12.52 9.51 -16.85
C SER A 196 12.86 9.97 -15.44
N PHE A 197 13.97 10.71 -15.29
CA PHE A 197 14.43 11.24 -14.01
C PHE A 197 14.22 12.76 -13.86
N PHE A 198 13.67 13.41 -14.88
CA PHE A 198 13.36 14.84 -14.87
C PHE A 198 11.95 15.06 -15.41
N PRO A 199 11.11 15.92 -14.79
CA PRO A 199 11.35 16.79 -13.63
C PRO A 199 11.28 16.07 -12.26
N MET A 200 11.54 16.79 -11.15
CA MET A 200 11.72 16.32 -9.75
C MET A 200 10.65 15.37 -9.18
N THR A 201 9.52 15.16 -9.85
CA THR A 201 8.43 14.25 -9.45
C THR A 201 8.44 12.92 -10.21
N LEU A 202 9.42 12.71 -11.10
CA LEU A 202 9.66 11.45 -11.80
C LEU A 202 10.88 10.75 -11.18
N PRO A 203 10.97 9.40 -11.24
CA PRO A 203 10.18 8.49 -12.07
C PRO A 203 8.78 8.19 -11.52
N TYR A 204 7.81 8.10 -12.43
CA TYR A 204 6.44 7.65 -12.13
C TYR A 204 6.18 6.31 -12.83
N ASP A 205 5.96 5.26 -12.03
CA ASP A 205 5.58 3.93 -12.50
C ASP A 205 4.11 3.66 -12.14
N ASP A 206 3.25 3.69 -13.17
CA ASP A 206 1.81 3.44 -13.04
C ASP A 206 1.53 2.03 -12.52
N ARG A 207 2.29 1.02 -12.94
CA ARG A 207 2.06 -0.36 -12.49
C ARG A 207 2.43 -0.51 -11.02
N LEU A 208 3.56 0.06 -10.62
CA LEU A 208 3.98 0.05 -9.23
C LEU A 208 2.97 0.76 -8.33
N THR A 209 2.47 1.93 -8.76
CA THR A 209 1.48 2.68 -7.99
C THR A 209 0.12 1.98 -7.92
N GLN A 210 -0.31 1.29 -8.97
CA GLN A 210 -1.49 0.43 -8.92
C GLN A 210 -1.30 -0.76 -7.97
N ILE A 211 -0.13 -1.39 -7.98
CA ILE A 211 0.20 -2.48 -7.03
C ILE A 211 0.16 -1.95 -5.59
N SER A 212 0.82 -0.81 -5.30
CA SER A 212 0.80 -0.24 -3.95
C SER A 212 -0.62 0.13 -3.51
N ALA A 213 -1.40 0.78 -4.38
CA ALA A 213 -2.78 1.13 -4.08
C ALA A 213 -3.67 -0.10 -3.84
N ALA A 214 -3.48 -1.17 -4.60
CA ALA A 214 -4.21 -2.42 -4.41
C ALA A 214 -3.82 -3.12 -3.09
N LEU A 215 -2.53 -3.12 -2.73
CA LEU A 215 -2.04 -3.66 -1.46
C LEU A 215 -2.57 -2.86 -0.26
N ASP A 216 -2.55 -1.53 -0.36
CA ASP A 216 -3.09 -0.61 0.65
C ASP A 216 -4.60 -0.81 0.81
N ALA A 217 -5.35 -0.95 -0.29
CA ALA A 217 -6.79 -1.21 -0.26
C ALA A 217 -7.14 -2.56 0.37
N GLN A 218 -6.26 -3.56 0.24
CA GLN A 218 -6.39 -4.85 0.93
C GLN A 218 -5.94 -4.80 2.40
N GLY A 219 -5.46 -3.66 2.89
CA GLY A 219 -4.92 -3.51 4.24
C GLY A 219 -3.66 -4.34 4.48
N ARG A 220 -3.00 -4.80 3.40
CA ARG A 220 -1.77 -5.59 3.50
C ARG A 220 -0.59 -4.64 3.40
N THR A 221 0.02 -4.35 4.54
CA THR A 221 1.30 -3.65 4.56
C THR A 221 2.38 -4.55 3.96
N LEU A 222 3.44 -3.95 3.38
CA LEU A 222 4.64 -4.69 2.96
C LEU A 222 5.14 -5.62 4.08
N ASN A 223 5.03 -5.18 5.34
CA ASN A 223 5.32 -5.98 6.52
C ASN A 223 4.39 -7.18 6.65
N GLY A 224 3.07 -7.03 6.48
CA GLY A 224 2.13 -8.17 6.54
C GLY A 224 2.27 -9.17 5.38
N ILE A 225 2.68 -8.71 4.19
CA ILE A 225 3.03 -9.60 3.08
C ILE A 225 4.33 -10.33 3.38
N TRP A 226 5.31 -9.62 3.91
CA TRP A 226 6.58 -10.18 4.35
C TRP A 226 6.37 -11.21 5.47
N ASP A 227 5.51 -10.94 6.44
CA ASP A 227 5.15 -11.88 7.50
C ASP A 227 4.50 -13.13 6.91
N SER A 228 3.56 -12.99 5.99
CA SER A 228 2.92 -14.13 5.32
C SER A 228 3.90 -14.93 4.45
N LEU A 229 4.80 -14.27 3.71
CA LEU A 229 5.81 -14.93 2.89
C LEU A 229 6.90 -15.57 3.75
N SER A 230 7.31 -14.91 4.83
CA SER A 230 8.24 -15.41 5.84
C SER A 230 7.65 -16.60 6.57
N ASP A 231 6.38 -16.57 6.93
CA ASP A 231 5.68 -17.71 7.53
C ASP A 231 5.54 -18.85 6.54
N THR A 232 5.27 -18.56 5.26
CA THR A 232 5.21 -19.61 4.21
C THR A 232 6.60 -20.19 3.92
N LEU A 233 7.64 -19.35 3.89
CA LEU A 233 9.04 -19.78 3.76
C LEU A 233 9.46 -20.57 4.99
N ALA A 234 9.18 -20.11 6.21
CA ALA A 234 9.44 -20.80 7.46
C ALA A 234 8.67 -22.12 7.54
N SER A 235 7.44 -22.18 7.02
CA SER A 235 6.65 -23.41 6.89
C SER A 235 7.26 -24.36 5.87
N SER A 236 7.79 -23.85 4.75
CA SER A 236 8.46 -24.66 3.73
C SER A 236 9.83 -25.17 4.18
N PHE A 237 10.59 -24.36 4.91
CA PHE A 237 11.84 -24.76 5.55
C PHE A 237 11.59 -25.69 6.74
N ALA A 238 10.48 -25.54 7.47
CA ALA A 238 10.06 -26.51 8.47
C ALA A 238 9.62 -27.83 7.83
N ALA A 239 9.02 -27.80 6.63
CA ALA A 239 8.65 -28.99 5.88
C ALA A 239 9.87 -29.76 5.34
N ASP A 240 10.92 -29.08 4.87
CA ASP A 240 12.19 -29.73 4.48
C ASP A 240 13.07 -30.09 5.70
N GLY A 241 12.95 -29.32 6.80
CA GLY A 241 13.61 -29.62 8.08
C GLY A 241 13.00 -30.79 8.85
N GLN A 242 11.82 -31.28 8.45
CA GLN A 242 11.20 -32.46 9.08
C GLN A 242 11.94 -33.78 8.84
N LEU A 243 12.97 -33.80 7.98
CA LEU A 243 13.85 -34.96 7.82
C LEU A 243 15.06 -34.95 8.76
N THR A 244 15.30 -33.87 9.52
CA THR A 244 16.36 -33.83 10.53
C THR A 244 15.80 -33.44 11.89
N ARG A 245 15.46 -34.49 12.65
CA ARG A 245 15.46 -34.55 14.12
C ARG A 245 14.36 -33.74 14.82
N SER A 246 13.22 -34.40 15.05
CA SER A 246 12.32 -34.08 16.15
C SER A 246 13.06 -34.17 17.48
N THR A 247 13.17 -33.05 18.19
CA THR A 247 13.26 -33.03 19.66
C THR A 247 11.97 -32.43 20.19
N PRO A 248 11.19 -33.14 21.02
CA PRO A 248 9.96 -32.63 21.59
C PRO A 248 10.32 -31.86 22.88
N PHE A 249 10.27 -30.54 22.84
CA PHE A 249 10.14 -29.72 24.05
C PHE A 249 9.12 -28.62 23.78
N SER A 250 7.96 -28.74 24.41
CA SER A 250 7.03 -27.63 24.63
C SER A 250 7.74 -26.69 25.62
N GLU A 251 8.14 -25.51 25.16
CA GLU A 251 8.93 -24.56 25.94
C GLU A 251 7.99 -23.87 26.95
N GLU A 252 7.87 -24.46 28.14
CA GLU A 252 7.22 -23.84 29.30
C GLU A 252 8.20 -22.85 29.94
N VAL A 253 7.92 -21.55 29.84
CA VAL A 253 8.81 -20.49 30.38
C VAL A 253 8.06 -19.74 31.48
N SER A 254 8.59 -19.80 32.71
CA SER A 254 8.03 -19.10 33.87
C SER A 254 8.66 -17.72 34.07
N GLY A 255 7.81 -16.75 34.41
CA GLY A 255 8.19 -15.38 34.74
C GLY A 255 8.69 -15.22 36.17
N ARG A 256 8.83 -13.96 36.61
CA ARG A 256 9.34 -13.64 37.95
C ARG A 256 8.25 -13.79 39.02
N LYS A 257 8.69 -14.04 40.27
CA LYS A 257 7.84 -14.01 41.47
C LYS A 257 7.17 -12.64 41.64
N ILE A 258 5.86 -12.64 41.85
CA ILE A 258 5.01 -11.47 42.04
C ILE A 258 3.98 -11.65 43.14
N PHE A 259 3.49 -10.54 43.65
CA PHE A 259 2.36 -10.45 44.58
C PHE A 259 1.31 -9.50 44.01
N LEU A 260 0.03 -9.78 44.28
CA LEU A 260 -1.08 -8.96 43.79
C LEU A 260 -1.68 -8.14 44.93
N LYS A 261 -1.89 -6.84 44.67
CA LYS A 261 -2.54 -5.88 45.58
C LYS A 261 -3.79 -5.30 44.91
N THR A 262 -4.89 -5.22 45.64
CA THR A 262 -6.17 -4.71 45.16
C THR A 262 -6.90 -3.91 46.25
N ASP A 263 -7.44 -2.73 45.93
CA ASP A 263 -8.11 -1.83 46.90
C ASP A 263 -7.35 -1.69 48.25
N ASP A 264 -6.03 -1.52 48.17
CA ASP A 264 -5.08 -1.49 49.30
C ASP A 264 -4.96 -2.76 50.16
N LYS A 265 -5.50 -3.89 49.68
CA LYS A 265 -5.42 -5.21 50.32
C LYS A 265 -4.57 -6.16 49.47
N MET A 266 -3.69 -6.93 50.11
CA MET A 266 -2.94 -7.99 49.42
C MET A 266 -3.84 -9.20 49.16
N VAL A 267 -3.51 -9.97 48.12
CA VAL A 267 -4.14 -11.27 47.85
C VAL A 267 -3.45 -12.35 48.69
N PHE A 268 -4.24 -13.14 49.40
CA PHE A 268 -3.79 -14.22 50.27
C PHE A 268 -4.25 -15.58 49.75
N LEU A 269 -3.44 -16.61 49.98
CA LEU A 269 -3.84 -18.01 49.90
C LEU A 269 -4.54 -18.38 51.21
N ALA A 270 -5.76 -18.87 51.08
CA ALA A 270 -6.63 -19.26 52.19
C ALA A 270 -7.36 -20.56 51.86
N HIS A 271 -7.99 -21.18 52.86
CA HIS A 271 -8.76 -22.42 52.70
C HIS A 271 -7.98 -23.53 51.94
N ALA A 272 -6.75 -23.84 52.38
CA ALA A 272 -6.01 -24.95 51.77
C ALA A 272 -6.68 -26.29 52.08
N THR A 273 -7.00 -27.04 51.03
CA THR A 273 -7.61 -28.35 51.11
C THR A 273 -6.66 -29.40 50.54
N ALA A 274 -6.43 -30.48 51.31
CA ALA A 274 -5.59 -31.60 50.87
C ALA A 274 -6.19 -32.31 49.65
N GLY A 275 -7.49 -32.09 49.42
CA GLY A 275 -8.24 -32.64 48.33
C GLY A 275 -8.52 -34.13 48.54
N GLY A 276 -9.78 -34.53 48.53
CA GLY A 276 -10.17 -35.93 48.64
C GLY A 276 -9.92 -36.69 47.33
N ALA A 277 -10.98 -37.01 46.58
CA ALA A 277 -10.87 -37.55 45.22
C ALA A 277 -10.33 -36.54 44.17
N HIS A 278 -9.95 -35.34 44.63
CA HIS A 278 -9.47 -34.22 43.83
C HIS A 278 -8.24 -33.64 44.51
N LEU A 279 -7.42 -32.93 43.76
CA LEU A 279 -6.03 -32.66 44.09
C LEU A 279 -5.83 -31.46 45.04
N PRO A 280 -4.64 -31.30 45.65
CA PRO A 280 -4.36 -30.20 46.57
C PRO A 280 -4.52 -28.82 45.93
N GLY A 281 -5.03 -27.87 46.73
CA GLY A 281 -5.18 -26.49 46.29
C GLY A 281 -5.59 -25.54 47.42
N ALA A 282 -5.61 -24.24 47.11
CA ALA A 282 -6.03 -23.17 48.01
C ALA A 282 -6.78 -22.08 47.24
N HIS A 283 -7.74 -21.41 47.89
CA HIS A 283 -8.48 -20.30 47.29
C HIS A 283 -7.73 -18.98 47.41
N LEU A 284 -7.97 -18.09 46.45
CA LEU A 284 -7.45 -16.72 46.51
C LEU A 284 -8.45 -15.82 47.24
N ASN A 285 -7.99 -15.14 48.29
CA ASN A 285 -8.80 -14.25 49.11
C ASN A 285 -8.24 -12.82 49.08
N ALA A 286 -9.10 -11.81 48.90
CA ALA A 286 -8.70 -10.41 48.94
C ALA A 286 -8.65 -9.91 50.40
N GLY A 287 -7.45 -9.57 50.87
CA GLY A 287 -7.21 -9.21 52.27
C GLY A 287 -6.99 -10.42 53.18
N LYS A 288 -6.47 -10.17 54.38
CA LYS A 288 -6.13 -11.22 55.34
C LYS A 288 -7.42 -11.80 55.97
N PRO A 289 -7.71 -13.11 55.80
CA PRO A 289 -8.77 -13.79 56.54
C PRO A 289 -8.38 -14.06 58.00
N ASP A 290 -9.39 -14.23 58.85
CA ASP A 290 -9.23 -14.66 60.25
C ASP A 290 -9.11 -16.19 60.33
N ALA A 291 -7.99 -16.73 59.83
CA ALA A 291 -7.65 -18.15 59.87
C ALA A 291 -6.24 -18.38 60.47
N GLU A 292 -6.01 -19.56 61.04
CA GLU A 292 -4.71 -19.92 61.66
C GLU A 292 -3.56 -20.05 60.64
N ALA A 293 -3.86 -20.39 59.39
CA ALA A 293 -2.87 -20.56 58.32
C ALA A 293 -3.25 -19.76 57.07
N VAL A 294 -2.60 -18.61 56.91
CA VAL A 294 -2.77 -17.71 55.77
C VAL A 294 -1.39 -17.25 55.30
N LEU A 295 -1.17 -17.26 53.99
CA LEU A 295 0.06 -16.76 53.36
C LEU A 295 -0.29 -15.72 52.29
N VAL A 296 0.50 -14.66 52.16
CA VAL A 296 0.38 -13.74 51.00
C VAL A 296 0.72 -14.53 49.74
N ALA A 297 -0.13 -14.53 48.72
CA ALA A 297 0.00 -15.40 47.56
C ALA A 297 1.24 -15.03 46.72
N PRO A 298 2.29 -15.87 46.68
CA PRO A 298 3.43 -15.66 45.80
C PRO A 298 3.14 -16.34 44.45
N LEU A 299 2.99 -15.51 43.44
CA LEU A 299 2.51 -15.93 42.13
C LEU A 299 3.61 -15.78 41.09
N HIS A 300 3.49 -16.48 39.96
CA HIS A 300 4.26 -16.23 38.75
C HIS A 300 3.34 -16.40 37.54
N ILE A 301 3.78 -15.88 36.39
CA ILE A 301 3.08 -16.08 35.12
C ILE A 301 3.90 -17.02 34.25
N THR A 302 3.31 -18.13 33.81
CA THR A 302 3.94 -19.08 32.90
C THR A 302 3.40 -18.90 31.49
N ARG A 303 4.29 -18.91 30.50
CA ARG A 303 3.90 -18.92 29.08
C ARG A 303 4.03 -20.33 28.52
N LYS A 304 2.97 -20.78 27.85
CA LYS A 304 2.94 -22.04 27.11
C LYS A 304 1.99 -21.94 25.92
N ASP A 305 2.45 -22.36 24.75
CA ASP A 305 1.67 -22.36 23.50
C ASP A 305 1.02 -20.98 23.18
N GLY A 306 1.70 -19.89 23.55
CA GLY A 306 1.22 -18.51 23.35
C GLY A 306 0.18 -18.02 24.37
N LEU A 307 -0.21 -18.84 25.35
CA LEU A 307 -1.12 -18.48 26.44
C LEU A 307 -0.35 -18.24 27.74
N PHE A 308 -0.89 -17.38 28.61
CA PHE A 308 -0.36 -17.10 29.94
C PHE A 308 -1.19 -17.82 31.00
N TYR A 309 -0.53 -18.41 31.99
CA TYR A 309 -1.15 -19.10 33.12
C TYR A 309 -0.63 -18.50 34.43
N LEU A 310 -1.51 -18.31 35.40
CA LEU A 310 -1.14 -17.81 36.73
C LEU A 310 -0.88 -19.00 37.66
N GLY A 311 0.35 -19.12 38.15
CA GLY A 311 0.81 -20.21 39.00
C GLY A 311 1.32 -19.74 40.36
N ILE A 312 1.50 -20.66 41.30
CA ILE A 312 2.16 -20.43 42.58
C ILE A 312 3.67 -20.63 42.42
N GLU A 313 4.46 -19.67 42.91
CA GLU A 313 5.92 -19.71 42.84
C GLU A 313 6.55 -20.37 44.07
N GLY A 314 7.26 -21.48 43.83
CA GLY A 314 8.05 -22.21 44.82
C GLY A 314 7.31 -23.32 45.56
N ASP A 315 8.06 -24.07 46.37
CA ASP A 315 7.55 -25.20 47.17
C ASP A 315 6.89 -24.72 48.45
N ILE A 316 5.64 -24.28 48.33
CA ILE A 316 4.88 -23.70 49.43
C ILE A 316 4.00 -24.75 50.08
N THR A 317 4.01 -24.76 51.40
CA THR A 317 3.10 -25.60 52.19
C THR A 317 2.20 -24.72 53.04
N LEU A 318 0.88 -24.96 52.96
CA LEU A 318 -0.13 -24.33 53.80
C LEU A 318 -0.91 -25.46 54.50
N ASN A 319 -0.98 -25.49 55.83
CA ASN A 319 -1.61 -26.58 56.59
C ASN A 319 -1.09 -28.00 56.23
N ASN A 320 0.22 -28.17 56.06
CA ASN A 320 0.86 -29.42 55.59
C ASN A 320 0.45 -29.88 54.18
N ILE A 321 -0.19 -29.02 53.39
CA ILE A 321 -0.58 -29.28 52.00
C ILE A 321 0.41 -28.58 51.08
N SER A 322 1.05 -29.33 50.18
CA SER A 322 1.94 -28.75 49.17
C SER A 322 1.12 -28.12 48.05
N LEU A 323 1.42 -26.84 47.77
CA LEU A 323 0.83 -26.05 46.69
C LEU A 323 1.77 -25.89 45.50
N SER A 324 2.83 -26.71 45.44
CA SER A 324 3.79 -26.71 44.33
C SER A 324 3.10 -27.18 43.03
N GLY A 325 3.31 -26.44 41.95
CA GLY A 325 2.69 -26.71 40.65
C GLY A 325 1.18 -26.44 40.58
N CYS A 326 0.62 -25.65 41.49
CA CYS A 326 -0.77 -25.21 41.43
C CYS A 326 -0.93 -24.01 40.48
N TYR A 327 -1.95 -24.06 39.62
CA TYR A 327 -2.33 -22.99 38.69
C TYR A 327 -3.79 -22.58 38.88
N LEU A 328 -4.15 -21.43 38.34
CA LEU A 328 -5.49 -20.86 38.44
C LEU A 328 -6.55 -21.75 37.77
N MET A 329 -7.61 -22.05 38.52
CA MET A 329 -8.77 -22.84 38.13
C MET A 329 -10.06 -22.20 38.66
N ALA A 330 -11.19 -22.59 38.06
CA ALA A 330 -12.52 -22.26 38.54
C ALA A 330 -13.04 -23.33 39.50
N ASP A 331 -13.55 -22.92 40.66
CA ASP A 331 -14.05 -23.81 41.70
C ASP A 331 -15.45 -23.40 42.19
N SER A 332 -16.26 -24.36 42.60
CA SER A 332 -17.62 -24.17 43.12
C SER A 332 -17.67 -23.60 44.55
N GLY A 333 -16.54 -23.60 45.27
CA GLY A 333 -16.44 -23.21 46.68
C GLY A 333 -16.71 -24.37 47.65
N GLU A 334 -16.99 -25.56 47.13
CA GLU A 334 -17.20 -26.79 47.92
C GLU A 334 -16.02 -27.77 47.84
N ASP A 335 -14.90 -27.38 47.20
CA ASP A 335 -13.70 -28.20 46.98
C ASP A 335 -13.96 -29.56 46.31
N ASN A 336 -15.09 -29.68 45.61
CA ASN A 336 -15.58 -30.91 44.99
C ASN A 336 -15.05 -31.12 43.57
N GLY A 337 -14.11 -30.27 43.11
CA GLY A 337 -13.55 -30.32 41.75
C GLY A 337 -14.54 -29.90 40.64
N ASN A 338 -15.77 -29.50 40.99
CA ASN A 338 -16.73 -28.98 40.04
C ASN A 338 -16.38 -27.53 39.70
N GLU A 339 -16.53 -27.20 38.43
CA GLU A 339 -16.38 -25.84 37.96
C GLU A 339 -17.42 -24.91 38.61
N GLY A 340 -16.95 -23.76 39.11
CA GLY A 340 -17.80 -22.70 39.62
C GLY A 340 -17.25 -21.31 39.36
N ASN A 341 -17.59 -20.37 40.24
CA ASN A 341 -17.27 -18.95 40.06
C ASN A 341 -16.07 -18.48 40.87
N TYR A 342 -15.54 -19.28 41.79
CA TYR A 342 -14.44 -18.89 42.68
C TYR A 342 -13.07 -19.22 42.08
N ALA A 343 -12.07 -18.39 42.37
CA ALA A 343 -10.69 -18.58 41.96
C ALA A 343 -9.95 -19.50 42.94
N ARG A 344 -9.48 -20.64 42.44
CA ARG A 344 -8.68 -21.61 43.21
C ARG A 344 -7.36 -21.87 42.51
N MET A 345 -6.28 -21.94 43.28
CA MET A 345 -4.99 -22.46 42.83
C MET A 345 -4.97 -23.95 43.10
N GLY A 346 -5.08 -24.77 42.05
CA GLY A 346 -5.11 -26.22 42.14
C GLY A 346 -4.06 -26.86 41.24
N ASN A 347 -3.57 -28.04 41.60
CA ASN A 347 -2.66 -28.82 40.76
C ASN A 347 -3.38 -30.08 40.33
N THR A 348 -3.60 -30.34 39.04
CA THR A 348 -4.30 -31.56 38.59
C THR A 348 -3.39 -32.71 38.19
N GLY A 349 -2.07 -32.55 38.29
CA GLY A 349 -1.08 -33.47 37.73
C GLY A 349 -1.09 -33.53 36.19
N ALA A 350 -2.02 -32.84 35.54
CA ALA A 350 -2.07 -32.69 34.10
C ALA A 350 -1.12 -31.59 33.64
N HIS A 351 -0.57 -31.76 32.43
CA HIS A 351 0.19 -30.71 31.76
C HIS A 351 -0.67 -29.44 31.62
N LEU A 352 -0.02 -28.27 31.74
CA LEU A 352 -0.65 -26.98 31.47
C LEU A 352 -1.44 -27.02 30.15
N ASN A 353 -2.76 -26.91 30.26
CA ASN A 353 -3.69 -26.92 29.14
C ASN A 353 -4.85 -25.96 29.47
N PRO A 354 -5.53 -25.40 28.46
CA PRO A 354 -6.61 -24.44 28.67
C PRO A 354 -7.93 -25.09 29.09
N THR A 355 -8.03 -26.43 29.03
CA THR A 355 -9.22 -27.20 29.44
C THR A 355 -9.27 -27.45 30.94
N THR A 356 -8.14 -27.38 31.62
CA THR A 356 -7.97 -27.71 33.03
C THR A 356 -7.57 -26.48 33.83
N TYR A 357 -6.68 -25.64 33.29
CA TYR A 357 -6.29 -24.38 33.93
C TYR A 357 -6.80 -23.19 33.12
N LEU A 358 -7.16 -22.12 33.81
CA LEU A 358 -7.67 -20.91 33.18
C LEU A 358 -6.51 -20.07 32.63
N PRO A 359 -6.40 -19.88 31.31
CA PRO A 359 -5.46 -18.92 30.76
C PRO A 359 -5.89 -17.49 31.15
N ILE A 360 -4.91 -16.64 31.43
CA ILE A 360 -5.11 -15.24 31.80
C ILE A 360 -4.68 -14.30 30.67
N THR A 361 -5.37 -13.17 30.56
CA THR A 361 -4.99 -12.03 29.73
C THR A 361 -4.93 -10.79 30.62
N LEU A 362 -3.86 -10.01 30.47
CA LEU A 362 -3.64 -8.77 31.22
C LEU A 362 -4.17 -7.60 30.40
N GLU A 363 -5.17 -6.87 30.92
CA GLU A 363 -5.72 -5.67 30.31
C GLU A 363 -5.46 -4.45 31.23
N PRO A 364 -4.81 -3.37 30.75
CA PRO A 364 -4.53 -2.20 31.60
C PRO A 364 -5.79 -1.38 31.90
N ASP A 365 -5.93 -0.91 33.14
CA ASP A 365 -7.04 -0.04 33.63
C ASP A 365 -6.86 1.44 33.19
N GLY A 366 -5.87 1.75 32.37
CA GLY A 366 -5.52 3.12 31.99
C GLY A 366 -4.89 3.98 33.11
N GLY A 367 -4.82 3.45 34.34
CA GLY A 367 -4.04 3.97 35.47
C GLY A 367 -2.88 3.04 35.85
N ASN A 368 -2.63 2.88 37.17
CA ASN A 368 -1.61 1.96 37.70
C ASN A 368 -2.12 0.53 37.96
N GLY A 369 -3.37 0.24 37.63
CA GLY A 369 -4.01 -1.07 37.83
C GLY A 369 -4.10 -1.90 36.54
N THR A 370 -4.23 -3.22 36.70
CA THR A 370 -4.38 -4.19 35.61
C THR A 370 -5.56 -5.13 35.92
N TRP A 371 -6.47 -5.30 34.97
CA TRP A 371 -7.51 -6.31 35.02
C TRP A 371 -6.98 -7.66 34.53
N LEU A 372 -7.31 -8.71 35.28
CA LEU A 372 -7.05 -10.10 34.90
C LEU A 372 -8.31 -10.69 34.26
N LYS A 373 -8.21 -11.06 32.99
CA LYS A 373 -9.30 -11.68 32.24
C LYS A 373 -9.02 -13.15 31.99
N THR A 374 -10.03 -13.99 32.20
CA THR A 374 -9.99 -15.43 31.92
C THR A 374 -11.01 -15.78 30.83
N SER A 375 -11.05 -17.05 30.41
CA SER A 375 -12.08 -17.55 29.49
C SER A 375 -13.51 -17.44 30.04
N LYS A 376 -13.70 -17.31 31.36
CA LYS A 376 -15.02 -17.21 32.01
C LYS A 376 -15.48 -15.77 32.28
N GLY A 377 -14.57 -14.79 32.20
CA GLY A 377 -14.84 -13.41 32.57
C GLY A 377 -13.64 -12.76 33.26
N TYR A 378 -13.88 -11.63 33.90
CA TYR A 378 -12.87 -10.91 34.68
C TYR A 378 -12.77 -11.45 36.10
N ILE A 379 -11.60 -11.24 36.72
CA ILE A 379 -11.43 -11.52 38.14
C ILE A 379 -12.13 -10.44 38.97
N GLY A 380 -13.01 -10.85 39.89
CA GLY A 380 -13.77 -9.99 40.78
C GLY A 380 -13.66 -10.38 42.24
N ILE A 381 -14.57 -9.85 43.06
CA ILE A 381 -14.68 -10.18 44.48
C ILE A 381 -16.06 -10.76 44.78
N GLY A 382 -16.08 -11.89 45.48
CA GLY A 382 -17.29 -12.55 45.95
C GLY A 382 -17.43 -12.50 47.47
N SER A 383 -18.47 -13.16 47.97
CA SER A 383 -18.66 -13.46 49.39
C SER A 383 -18.91 -14.95 49.53
N SER A 384 -18.10 -15.64 50.33
CA SER A 384 -18.25 -17.07 50.61
C SER A 384 -19.15 -17.34 51.82
N GLY A 385 -19.27 -16.35 52.72
CA GLY A 385 -19.89 -16.53 54.05
C GLY A 385 -19.06 -17.37 55.03
N ALA A 386 -17.86 -17.83 54.64
CA ALA A 386 -16.96 -18.63 55.45
C ALA A 386 -15.94 -17.74 56.19
N ILE A 387 -15.57 -18.13 57.41
CA ILE A 387 -14.69 -17.33 58.29
C ILE A 387 -13.24 -17.34 57.77
N ASP A 388 -12.82 -18.43 57.16
CA ASP A 388 -11.47 -18.71 56.73
C ASP A 388 -11.12 -18.17 55.34
N TRP A 389 -12.10 -17.71 54.56
CA TRP A 389 -11.92 -17.04 53.26
C TRP A 389 -13.12 -16.14 52.92
N PRO A 390 -13.39 -15.08 53.69
CA PRO A 390 -14.65 -14.33 53.63
C PRO A 390 -14.83 -13.51 52.34
N THR A 391 -13.74 -13.19 51.66
CA THR A 391 -13.68 -12.29 50.49
C THR A 391 -12.95 -12.98 49.32
N PRO A 392 -13.50 -14.09 48.80
CA PRO A 392 -12.86 -14.84 47.74
C PRO A 392 -12.81 -14.07 46.43
N LEU A 393 -11.77 -14.30 45.64
CA LEU A 393 -11.74 -13.84 44.25
C LEU A 393 -12.68 -14.70 43.40
N THR A 394 -13.42 -14.06 42.49
CA THR A 394 -14.28 -14.72 41.48
C THR A 394 -13.63 -14.64 40.11
N VAL A 395 -13.97 -15.55 39.17
CA VAL A 395 -13.41 -15.57 37.79
C VAL A 395 -14.44 -15.31 36.69
N ALA A 396 -15.69 -15.02 37.07
CA ALA A 396 -16.85 -14.97 36.17
C ALA A 396 -17.49 -13.57 36.06
N GLU A 397 -16.77 -12.50 36.41
CA GLU A 397 -17.33 -11.15 36.32
C GLU A 397 -17.53 -10.75 34.84
N PRO A 398 -18.72 -10.24 34.46
CA PRO A 398 -19.05 -10.02 33.06
C PRO A 398 -18.47 -8.73 32.48
N SER A 399 -18.04 -7.77 33.31
CA SER A 399 -17.62 -6.45 32.84
C SER A 399 -16.53 -5.83 33.72
N THR A 400 -15.76 -4.92 33.14
CA THR A 400 -14.73 -4.15 33.86
C THR A 400 -15.31 -3.23 34.95
N ALA A 401 -16.63 -2.93 34.92
CA ALA A 401 -17.31 -2.15 35.94
C ALA A 401 -17.53 -2.93 37.26
N THR A 402 -17.52 -4.26 37.22
CA THR A 402 -17.62 -5.15 38.39
C THR A 402 -16.34 -5.96 38.64
N ALA A 403 -15.36 -5.85 37.73
CA ALA A 403 -14.06 -6.45 37.85
C ALA A 403 -13.17 -5.72 38.86
N LEU A 404 -12.23 -6.45 39.43
CA LEU A 404 -11.25 -5.95 40.37
C LEU A 404 -9.95 -5.61 39.64
N SER A 405 -9.38 -4.42 39.87
CA SER A 405 -8.07 -4.06 39.33
C SER A 405 -6.96 -4.42 40.31
N PHE A 406 -5.83 -4.88 39.77
CA PHE A 406 -4.67 -5.36 40.52
C PHE A 406 -3.42 -4.54 40.20
N SER A 407 -2.66 -4.23 41.25
CA SER A 407 -1.29 -3.74 41.15
C SER A 407 -0.32 -4.88 41.44
N PHE A 408 0.70 -5.03 40.60
CA PHE A 408 1.74 -6.05 40.75
C PHE A 408 2.84 -5.53 41.68
N CYS A 409 3.27 -6.33 42.65
CA CYS A 409 4.30 -5.98 43.62
C CYS A 409 5.40 -7.04 43.66
N SER A 410 6.66 -6.64 43.89
CA SER A 410 7.78 -7.58 44.09
C SER A 410 7.91 -8.08 45.53
N ASP A 411 7.18 -7.47 46.47
CA ASP A 411 7.28 -7.73 47.90
C ASP A 411 5.93 -8.08 48.54
N GLU A 412 5.97 -8.86 49.62
CA GLU A 412 4.79 -9.30 50.39
C GLU A 412 4.06 -8.14 51.10
N SER A 413 4.75 -7.00 51.30
CA SER A 413 4.19 -5.81 51.93
C SER A 413 3.43 -4.91 50.97
N GLY A 414 3.52 -5.15 49.65
CA GLY A 414 2.84 -4.37 48.62
C GLY A 414 3.38 -2.94 48.44
N ASN A 415 4.61 -2.66 48.89
CA ASN A 415 5.20 -1.33 48.86
C ASN A 415 6.04 -1.07 47.60
N ASN A 416 6.45 -2.12 46.89
CA ASN A 416 7.27 -2.02 45.69
C ASN A 416 6.46 -2.47 44.46
N PRO A 417 5.71 -1.55 43.82
CA PRO A 417 4.99 -1.87 42.60
C PRO A 417 5.96 -2.15 41.44
N VAL A 418 5.64 -3.15 40.63
CA VAL A 418 6.40 -3.58 39.45
C VAL A 418 5.49 -3.49 38.23
N SER A 419 6.06 -3.15 37.07
CA SER A 419 5.29 -3.19 35.82
C SER A 419 4.86 -4.63 35.50
N PRO A 420 3.61 -4.87 35.06
CA PRO A 420 3.17 -6.19 34.58
C PRO A 420 4.09 -6.75 33.49
N ASP A 421 4.68 -5.90 32.64
CA ASP A 421 5.58 -6.35 31.57
C ASP A 421 6.89 -6.94 32.11
N ALA A 422 7.35 -6.47 33.28
CA ALA A 422 8.59 -6.93 33.90
C ALA A 422 8.41 -8.24 34.69
N SER A 423 7.16 -8.69 34.91
CA SER A 423 6.84 -9.96 35.56
C SER A 423 6.56 -11.10 34.58
N LEU A 424 6.30 -10.79 33.32
CA LEU A 424 6.11 -11.76 32.26
C LEU A 424 7.41 -12.52 31.96
N PRO A 425 7.32 -13.81 31.56
CA PRO A 425 8.50 -14.57 31.13
C PRO A 425 9.19 -13.91 29.93
N PRO A 426 10.53 -13.99 29.84
CA PRO A 426 11.26 -13.42 28.72
C PRO A 426 10.73 -14.00 27.41
N ASN A 427 10.51 -13.12 26.43
CA ASN A 427 10.05 -13.55 25.12
C ASN A 427 11.22 -14.21 24.37
N THR A 428 11.35 -15.53 24.51
CA THR A 428 12.32 -16.36 23.74
C THR A 428 11.95 -16.41 22.26
N ALA A 429 10.70 -16.06 21.91
CA ALA A 429 10.33 -15.77 20.53
C ALA A 429 10.75 -14.34 20.17
N PRO A 430 11.45 -14.15 19.05
CA PRO A 430 11.97 -12.84 18.67
C PRO A 430 10.82 -11.84 18.55
N ASN A 431 10.98 -10.69 19.22
CA ASN A 431 10.26 -9.47 18.88
C ASN A 431 10.45 -9.24 17.36
N PRO A 432 9.38 -9.18 16.54
CA PRO A 432 9.50 -9.06 15.09
C PRO A 432 10.39 -7.88 14.66
N PRO A 433 10.22 -6.65 15.20
CA PRO A 433 11.14 -5.54 14.94
C PRO A 433 12.64 -5.83 15.20
N ALA A 434 12.99 -6.50 16.31
CA ALA A 434 14.37 -6.78 16.68
C ALA A 434 15.03 -7.76 15.69
N ARG A 435 14.25 -8.73 15.18
CA ARG A 435 14.66 -9.65 14.12
C ARG A 435 14.93 -8.91 12.81
N THR A 436 14.05 -7.97 12.46
CA THR A 436 14.15 -7.17 11.23
C THR A 436 15.35 -6.22 11.25
N ILE A 437 15.65 -5.60 12.40
CA ILE A 437 16.75 -4.62 12.53
C ILE A 437 18.12 -5.30 12.56
N LEU A 438 18.24 -6.43 13.28
CA LEU A 438 19.53 -7.09 13.49
C LEU A 438 19.81 -8.22 12.50
N ASN A 439 18.81 -8.58 11.67
CA ASN A 439 18.90 -9.63 10.65
C ASN A 439 19.41 -10.98 11.20
N LEU A 440 19.03 -11.29 12.45
CA LEU A 440 19.49 -12.48 13.17
C LEU A 440 18.60 -13.68 12.86
N THR A 441 19.20 -14.83 12.54
CA THR A 441 18.48 -16.10 12.50
C THR A 441 17.91 -16.43 13.89
N PRO A 442 16.81 -17.23 14.00
CA PRO A 442 16.27 -17.66 15.29
C PRO A 442 17.35 -18.19 16.25
N VAL A 443 18.28 -18.98 15.73
CA VAL A 443 19.38 -19.59 16.48
C VAL A 443 20.40 -18.53 16.94
N SER A 444 20.72 -17.53 16.10
CA SER A 444 21.58 -16.41 16.48
C SER A 444 20.94 -15.48 17.52
N TYR A 445 19.61 -15.30 17.44
CA TYR A 445 18.88 -14.52 18.44
C TYR A 445 18.85 -15.25 19.79
N GLN A 446 18.66 -16.58 19.79
CA GLN A 446 18.73 -17.40 21.00
C GLN A 446 20.10 -17.32 21.66
N LEU A 447 21.19 -17.31 20.88
CA LEU A 447 22.54 -17.09 21.41
C LEU A 447 22.65 -15.71 22.08
N MET A 448 22.13 -14.65 21.45
CA MET A 448 22.21 -13.29 21.99
C MET A 448 21.29 -13.02 23.20
N ALA A 449 20.16 -13.74 23.28
CA ALA A 449 19.19 -13.60 24.35
C ALA A 449 19.47 -14.52 25.56
N ASN A 450 20.41 -15.46 25.42
CA ASN A 450 20.80 -16.34 26.52
C ASN A 450 21.72 -15.58 27.50
N GLU A 451 21.21 -15.32 28.71
CA GLU A 451 21.97 -14.66 29.77
C GLU A 451 23.13 -15.52 30.33
N GLU A 452 23.08 -16.85 30.14
CA GLU A 452 24.09 -17.82 30.60
C GLU A 452 24.68 -18.64 29.44
N LEU A 453 25.44 -17.97 28.57
CA LEU A 453 26.05 -18.57 27.38
C LEU A 453 27.08 -19.67 27.72
N THR A 454 26.89 -20.90 27.23
CA THR A 454 27.85 -22.00 27.39
C THR A 454 28.65 -22.30 26.12
N GLU A 455 29.83 -22.91 26.26
CA GLU A 455 30.67 -23.31 25.11
C GLU A 455 29.94 -24.29 24.17
N THR A 456 29.09 -25.14 24.73
CA THR A 456 28.20 -26.06 24.01
C THR A 456 27.17 -25.34 23.14
N ASP A 457 26.64 -24.19 23.59
CA ASP A 457 25.65 -23.41 22.83
C ASP A 457 26.28 -22.78 21.59
N ILE A 458 27.52 -22.28 21.71
CA ILE A 458 28.30 -21.74 20.59
C ILE A 458 28.64 -22.87 19.59
N ILE A 459 29.07 -24.03 20.09
CA ILE A 459 29.40 -25.20 19.28
C ILE A 459 28.18 -25.67 18.48
N SER A 460 27.01 -25.73 19.11
CA SER A 460 25.76 -26.12 18.46
C SER A 460 25.32 -25.09 17.43
N HIS A 461 25.49 -23.79 17.70
CA HIS A 461 25.10 -22.71 16.79
C HIS A 461 25.86 -22.76 15.46
N TYR A 462 27.18 -23.01 15.50
CA TYR A 462 28.02 -23.12 14.30
C TYR A 462 28.15 -24.54 13.75
N GLY A 463 27.49 -25.53 14.37
CA GLY A 463 27.52 -26.94 13.93
C GLY A 463 28.90 -27.62 14.06
N LEU A 464 29.71 -27.21 15.04
CA LEU A 464 31.09 -27.69 15.28
C LEU A 464 31.12 -28.93 16.19
N GLU A 465 30.16 -29.83 16.04
CA GLU A 465 29.92 -30.93 16.98
C GLU A 465 31.06 -31.97 16.99
N ASN A 466 31.81 -32.12 15.89
CA ASN A 466 32.96 -33.03 15.84
C ASN A 466 34.26 -32.34 16.26
N SER A 467 35.02 -32.95 17.15
CA SER A 467 36.35 -32.47 17.60
C SER A 467 37.39 -32.36 16.48
N GLN A 468 37.19 -33.06 15.35
CA GLN A 468 38.01 -32.93 14.13
C GLN A 468 37.70 -31.66 13.32
N GLN A 469 36.51 -31.06 13.43
CA GLN A 469 36.14 -29.81 12.74
C GLN A 469 36.72 -28.54 13.40
N ARG A 470 37.57 -28.70 14.42
CA ARG A 470 38.14 -27.60 15.21
C ARG A 470 39.56 -27.22 14.80
N SER A 471 40.16 -27.92 13.84
CA SER A 471 41.46 -27.54 13.29
C SER A 471 41.27 -26.46 12.22
N VAL A 472 42.17 -25.47 12.18
CA VAL A 472 42.09 -24.35 11.22
C VAL A 472 42.12 -24.86 9.77
N GLY A 473 42.87 -25.93 9.50
CA GLY A 473 42.96 -26.56 8.19
C GLY A 473 41.68 -27.28 7.75
N ASP A 474 40.96 -27.93 8.67
CA ASP A 474 39.70 -28.62 8.35
C ASP A 474 38.55 -27.61 8.15
N LEU A 475 38.56 -26.52 8.92
CA LEU A 475 37.61 -25.40 8.75
C LEU A 475 37.82 -24.70 7.40
N ALA A 476 39.09 -24.43 7.03
CA ALA A 476 39.43 -23.87 5.72
C ALA A 476 38.98 -24.81 4.59
N THR A 477 39.18 -26.13 4.75
CA THR A 477 38.73 -27.13 3.75
C THR A 477 37.21 -27.14 3.57
N GLN A 478 36.43 -26.99 4.65
CA GLN A 478 34.97 -26.90 4.57
C GLN A 478 34.47 -25.56 4.00
N LEU A 479 35.11 -24.44 4.36
CA LEU A 479 34.73 -23.10 3.89
C LEU A 479 35.24 -22.79 2.48
N ASN A 480 36.22 -23.54 1.98
CA ASN A 480 36.69 -23.46 0.59
C ASN A 480 35.67 -24.05 -0.40
N ASP A 481 34.74 -24.88 0.07
CA ASP A 481 33.61 -25.34 -0.75
C ASP A 481 32.58 -24.21 -0.91
N ILE A 482 32.44 -23.72 -2.14
CA ILE A 482 31.58 -22.56 -2.46
C ILE A 482 30.11 -22.81 -2.08
N PRO A 483 29.49 -23.96 -2.42
CA PRO A 483 28.13 -24.27 -1.99
C PRO A 483 27.97 -24.23 -0.47
N THR A 484 28.87 -24.88 0.27
CA THR A 484 28.85 -24.90 1.73
C THR A 484 29.03 -23.50 2.31
N PHE A 485 29.94 -22.70 1.77
CA PHE A 485 30.16 -21.31 2.21
C PHE A 485 28.93 -20.44 1.97
N CYS A 486 28.32 -20.52 0.79
CA CYS A 486 27.09 -19.81 0.45
C CYS A 486 25.92 -20.25 1.34
N GLU A 487 25.79 -21.54 1.65
CA GLU A 487 24.79 -22.08 2.56
C GLU A 487 24.97 -21.54 3.99
N LYS A 488 26.20 -21.49 4.49
CA LYS A 488 26.50 -21.04 5.86
C LYS A 488 26.42 -19.52 6.03
N THR A 489 26.75 -18.74 5.01
CA THR A 489 26.76 -17.27 5.06
C THR A 489 25.47 -16.64 4.55
N GLY A 490 24.62 -17.41 3.84
CA GLY A 490 23.43 -16.89 3.17
C GLY A 490 23.74 -16.01 1.94
N LEU A 491 25.01 -15.93 1.52
CA LEU A 491 25.41 -15.19 0.32
C LEU A 491 25.12 -16.02 -0.93
N THR A 492 24.54 -15.40 -1.96
CA THR A 492 24.45 -16.00 -3.29
C THR A 492 25.83 -15.99 -3.98
N PHE A 493 26.05 -16.89 -4.94
CA PHE A 493 27.31 -16.95 -5.69
C PHE A 493 27.66 -15.62 -6.39
N ASN A 494 26.66 -14.89 -6.90
CA ASN A 494 26.89 -13.59 -7.52
C ASN A 494 27.30 -12.52 -6.50
N GLN A 495 26.67 -12.52 -5.32
CA GLN A 495 27.08 -11.63 -4.22
C GLN A 495 28.49 -11.93 -3.71
N LEU A 496 28.89 -13.20 -3.71
CA LEU A 496 30.26 -13.62 -3.40
C LEU A 496 31.26 -13.09 -4.43
N LEU A 497 30.88 -13.09 -5.72
CA LEU A 497 31.70 -12.58 -6.81
C LEU A 497 31.82 -11.04 -6.76
N ASP A 498 30.74 -10.36 -6.40
CA ASP A 498 30.72 -8.91 -6.17
C ASP A 498 31.57 -8.52 -4.96
N LEU A 499 31.50 -9.32 -3.89
CA LEU A 499 32.29 -9.10 -2.67
C LEU A 499 33.79 -9.21 -2.97
N THR A 500 34.20 -10.20 -3.76
CA THR A 500 35.59 -10.33 -4.23
C THR A 500 35.95 -9.36 -5.37
N ALA A 501 34.99 -8.53 -5.82
CA ALA A 501 35.08 -7.59 -6.93
C ALA A 501 35.56 -8.21 -8.25
N GLN A 502 35.30 -9.51 -8.47
CA GLN A 502 35.78 -10.27 -9.62
C GLN A 502 34.82 -10.14 -10.80
N PHE A 503 35.34 -9.76 -11.98
CA PHE A 503 34.49 -9.55 -13.17
C PHE A 503 33.94 -10.86 -13.76
N SER A 504 34.69 -11.95 -13.65
CA SER A 504 34.32 -13.24 -14.23
C SER A 504 34.99 -14.39 -13.51
N TYR A 505 34.22 -15.46 -13.28
CA TYR A 505 34.72 -16.72 -12.73
C TYR A 505 35.37 -17.63 -13.79
N ALA A 506 35.32 -17.28 -15.08
CA ALA A 506 35.72 -18.18 -16.17
C ALA A 506 37.19 -18.08 -16.61
N ARG A 507 38.01 -17.21 -15.98
CA ARG A 507 39.41 -16.98 -16.37
C ARG A 507 40.39 -17.58 -15.37
N ALA A 508 41.22 -18.51 -15.84
CA ALA A 508 42.14 -19.30 -15.03
C ALA A 508 43.51 -18.63 -14.82
N GLY A 509 43.84 -18.32 -13.57
CA GLY A 509 45.14 -18.54 -12.92
C GLY A 509 46.42 -18.19 -13.70
N GLY A 510 46.40 -17.16 -14.54
CA GLY A 510 47.61 -16.61 -15.14
C GLY A 510 48.44 -15.86 -14.09
N LYS A 511 49.76 -15.72 -14.28
CA LYS A 511 50.59 -14.84 -13.43
C LYS A 511 50.10 -13.39 -13.54
N LYS A 512 50.28 -12.59 -12.49
CA LYS A 512 49.98 -11.14 -12.48
C LYS A 512 50.44 -10.43 -13.76
N GLY A 513 49.53 -9.66 -14.37
CA GLY A 513 49.77 -8.97 -15.64
C GLY A 513 49.62 -9.81 -16.91
N THR A 514 49.19 -11.08 -16.82
CA THR A 514 48.83 -11.89 -18.00
C THR A 514 47.33 -11.82 -18.29
N ALA A 515 46.93 -12.04 -19.55
CA ALA A 515 45.53 -11.96 -19.99
C ALA A 515 44.56 -12.93 -19.26
N ASN A 516 45.12 -13.92 -18.55
CA ASN A 516 44.39 -14.98 -17.86
C ASN A 516 44.34 -14.78 -16.33
N HIS A 517 44.93 -13.71 -15.78
CA HIS A 517 44.81 -13.39 -14.35
C HIS A 517 43.39 -12.88 -14.03
N PRO A 518 42.81 -13.20 -12.85
CA PRO A 518 41.48 -12.71 -12.46
C PRO A 518 41.43 -11.18 -12.45
N MET A 519 40.48 -10.61 -13.19
CA MET A 519 40.31 -9.17 -13.38
C MET A 519 39.18 -8.64 -12.49
N SER A 520 39.41 -7.46 -11.92
CA SER A 520 38.37 -6.74 -11.19
C SER A 520 37.32 -6.18 -12.14
N HIS A 521 36.09 -6.03 -11.66
CA HIS A 521 35.06 -5.29 -12.39
C HIS A 521 35.42 -3.79 -12.52
N PHE A 522 36.31 -3.28 -11.66
CA PHE A 522 36.70 -1.87 -11.63
C PHE A 522 37.90 -1.55 -12.54
N LYS A 523 37.87 -0.35 -13.14
CA LYS A 523 38.98 0.21 -13.91
C LYS A 523 39.71 1.25 -13.08
N LYS A 524 41.04 1.24 -13.13
CA LYS A 524 41.86 2.31 -12.57
C LYS A 524 41.64 3.60 -13.35
N TYR A 525 41.53 4.73 -12.63
CA TYR A 525 41.35 6.04 -13.25
C TYR A 525 42.49 6.33 -14.25
N GLY A 526 42.13 6.55 -15.51
CA GLY A 526 43.09 6.79 -16.62
C GLY A 526 43.60 5.53 -17.33
N ALA A 527 43.20 4.32 -16.91
CA ALA A 527 43.59 3.08 -17.56
C ALA A 527 42.57 2.65 -18.64
N THR A 528 43.07 2.08 -19.75
CA THR A 528 42.23 1.51 -20.81
C THR A 528 41.88 0.03 -20.57
N TYR A 529 42.51 -0.60 -19.58
CA TYR A 529 42.31 -2.00 -19.18
C TYR A 529 41.73 -2.10 -17.75
N THR A 530 41.03 -3.21 -17.47
CA THR A 530 40.54 -3.57 -16.12
C THR A 530 41.71 -3.90 -15.22
N ALA A 531 41.65 -3.47 -13.96
CA ALA A 531 42.69 -3.76 -12.98
C ALA A 531 42.61 -5.22 -12.52
N ASP A 532 43.68 -5.75 -11.94
CA ASP A 532 43.69 -7.08 -11.34
C ASP A 532 42.87 -7.09 -10.03
N VAL A 533 42.32 -8.26 -9.65
CA VAL A 533 41.47 -8.41 -8.43
C VAL A 533 42.22 -8.05 -7.15
N ASP A 534 43.55 -8.19 -7.11
CA ASP A 534 44.38 -7.81 -5.97
C ASP A 534 44.51 -6.28 -5.78
N GLU A 535 44.22 -5.46 -6.80
CA GLU A 535 44.28 -4.00 -6.68
C GLU A 535 43.02 -3.37 -6.05
N TYR A 536 41.83 -3.90 -6.35
CA TYR A 536 40.55 -3.30 -5.94
C TYR A 536 39.61 -4.24 -5.18
N GLY A 537 39.77 -5.56 -5.29
CA GLY A 537 38.88 -6.56 -4.66
C GLY A 537 39.48 -7.14 -3.39
N ALA A 538 40.46 -8.02 -3.54
CA ALA A 538 41.03 -8.75 -2.42
C ALA A 538 41.78 -7.87 -1.42
N ALA A 539 42.37 -6.75 -1.86
CA ALA A 539 43.03 -5.80 -0.96
C ALA A 539 42.05 -5.03 -0.05
N PHE A 540 40.78 -4.88 -0.45
CA PHE A 540 39.78 -4.19 0.36
C PHE A 540 39.30 -5.05 1.53
N ILE A 541 39.16 -6.36 1.30
CA ILE A 541 38.75 -7.33 2.34
C ILE A 541 39.93 -7.70 3.24
N ASN A 542 41.12 -7.94 2.67
CA ASN A 542 42.28 -8.49 3.39
C ASN A 542 43.21 -7.39 3.94
N SER A 543 42.63 -6.27 4.42
CA SER A 543 43.35 -5.04 4.83
C SER A 543 44.76 -5.30 5.40
N GLY A 544 45.81 -4.97 4.63
CA GLY A 544 47.20 -5.01 5.12
C GLY A 544 48.05 -6.22 4.71
N VAL A 545 47.57 -7.13 3.84
CA VAL A 545 48.43 -8.20 3.29
C VAL A 545 49.40 -7.65 2.23
N ASP A 546 50.67 -8.05 2.32
CA ASP A 546 51.74 -7.60 1.42
C ASP A 546 51.47 -8.06 -0.02
N LYS A 547 51.65 -7.17 -1.00
CA LYS A 547 51.23 -7.35 -2.41
C LYS A 547 51.99 -8.47 -3.16
N ASN A 548 52.95 -9.10 -2.50
CA ASN A 548 53.84 -10.12 -3.05
C ASN A 548 53.43 -11.56 -2.69
N ILE A 549 52.32 -11.76 -1.95
CA ILE A 549 51.86 -13.09 -1.56
C ILE A 549 50.46 -13.34 -2.16
N GLU A 550 50.45 -13.80 -3.42
CA GLU A 550 49.22 -14.09 -4.18
C GLU A 550 48.33 -15.17 -3.50
N ASP A 551 48.94 -16.08 -2.73
CA ASP A 551 48.27 -17.23 -2.12
C ASP A 551 47.35 -16.88 -0.93
N ILE A 552 47.40 -15.64 -0.41
CA ILE A 552 46.66 -15.21 0.80
C ILE A 552 45.39 -14.41 0.47
N PHE A 553 45.20 -14.02 -0.79
CA PHE A 553 44.04 -13.23 -1.17
C PHE A 553 42.79 -14.10 -1.24
N LEU A 554 41.69 -13.60 -0.65
CA LEU A 554 40.36 -14.21 -0.79
C LEU A 554 39.78 -13.88 -2.18
N TRP A 555 39.73 -14.89 -3.05
CA TRP A 555 39.09 -14.82 -4.38
C TRP A 555 38.54 -16.20 -4.78
N VAL A 556 37.70 -16.23 -5.83
CA VAL A 556 37.07 -17.45 -6.34
C VAL A 556 37.97 -18.10 -7.40
N GLN A 557 38.47 -19.30 -7.10
CA GLN A 557 39.25 -20.09 -8.03
C GLN A 557 38.34 -20.79 -9.07
N PRO A 558 38.64 -20.69 -10.37
CA PRO A 558 37.86 -21.36 -11.41
C PRO A 558 38.03 -22.88 -11.35
N GLU A 559 37.01 -23.58 -11.78
CA GLU A 559 37.10 -25.01 -12.05
C GLU A 559 38.18 -25.29 -13.11
N GLN A 560 39.00 -26.33 -12.89
CA GLN A 560 39.90 -26.83 -13.91
C GLN A 560 39.22 -27.94 -14.68
N ARG A 561 39.35 -27.91 -16.01
CA ARG A 561 38.80 -28.92 -16.91
C ARG A 561 39.90 -29.59 -17.71
N ASP A 562 39.77 -30.89 -17.94
CA ASP A 562 40.65 -31.63 -18.85
C ASP A 562 40.39 -31.27 -20.32
N ALA A 563 41.21 -31.78 -21.24
CA ALA A 563 41.06 -31.57 -22.68
C ALA A 563 39.74 -32.15 -23.26
N ALA A 564 39.02 -32.98 -22.49
CA ALA A 564 37.72 -33.54 -22.84
C ALA A 564 36.55 -32.74 -22.21
N GLY A 565 36.82 -31.68 -21.45
CA GLY A 565 35.84 -30.81 -20.81
C GLY A 565 35.33 -31.31 -19.45
N ASN A 566 35.88 -32.40 -18.91
CA ASN A 566 35.52 -32.89 -17.58
C ASN A 566 36.20 -32.06 -16.49
N ILE A 567 35.48 -31.78 -15.41
CA ILE A 567 36.00 -31.04 -14.26
C ILE A 567 37.01 -31.93 -13.52
N THR A 568 38.28 -31.53 -13.49
CA THR A 568 39.36 -32.19 -12.73
C THR A 568 39.53 -31.60 -11.34
N THR A 569 39.23 -30.31 -11.18
CA THR A 569 39.26 -29.60 -9.90
C THR A 569 38.04 -28.69 -9.84
N ALA A 570 37.22 -28.83 -8.80
CA ALA A 570 36.03 -28.00 -8.61
C ALA A 570 36.42 -26.54 -8.28
N ALA A 571 35.52 -25.60 -8.57
CA ALA A 571 35.70 -24.21 -8.16
C ALA A 571 35.69 -24.11 -6.63
N ALA A 572 36.63 -23.35 -6.07
CA ALA A 572 36.82 -23.22 -4.63
C ALA A 572 37.09 -21.77 -4.23
N LEU A 573 36.76 -21.42 -2.99
CA LEU A 573 37.28 -20.21 -2.35
C LEU A 573 38.72 -20.46 -1.90
N ASN A 574 39.52 -19.40 -1.89
CA ASN A 574 40.90 -19.46 -1.39
C ASN A 574 40.98 -18.94 0.06
N PHE A 575 40.49 -19.72 1.03
CA PHE A 575 40.83 -19.55 2.45
C PHE A 575 42.08 -20.38 2.76
N TYR A 576 43.13 -19.71 3.22
CA TYR A 576 44.32 -20.38 3.76
C TYR A 576 44.04 -20.84 5.20
N GLY A 577 44.45 -22.08 5.53
CA GLY A 577 44.36 -22.66 6.87
C GLY A 577 45.62 -22.46 7.69
#